data_AF-A0A0L6CQ89-F1
#
_entry.id   AF-A0A0L6CQ89-F1
#
_cell.length_a   1.000
_cell.length_b   1.000
_cell.length_c   1.000
_cell.angle_alpha   90.00
_cell.angle_beta   90.00
_cell.angle_gamma   90.00
#
_symmetry.space_group_name_H-M   'P 1'
#
loop_
_entity.id
_entity.type
_entity.pdbx_description
1 polymer ?
#
loop_
_entity_poly.entity_id
_entity_poly.type
_entity_poly.pdbx_seq_one_letter_code
_entity_poly.pdbx_strand_id
1 'polypeptide(L)'
;MKAMAAAQGVSVPRLYERALWTGDAVAAERMSAIYSEVFGARRGIAMALSNVNQIAKVANSTGEVQLAQLLAVMEYLERQYEHFNAVLAQLPGGESPIVTKYENPRYLIEREQERDQ
;
A
#
# COMPACT_ATOMS: atom_id res chain seq x y z
N MET A 1 -21.45 -9.62 17.93
CA MET A 1 -21.53 -8.14 17.83
C MET A 1 -20.65 -7.39 18.82
N LYS A 2 -20.83 -7.49 20.16
CA LYS A 2 -19.97 -6.77 21.13
C LYS A 2 -18.48 -7.13 21.03
N ALA A 3 -18.15 -8.42 20.93
CA ALA A 3 -16.76 -8.88 20.74
C ALA A 3 -16.14 -8.41 19.41
N MET A 4 -16.95 -8.36 18.35
CA MET A 4 -16.53 -7.93 17.00
C MET A 4 -16.25 -6.43 16.93
N ALA A 5 -17.10 -5.62 17.58
CA ALA A 5 -16.86 -4.18 17.73
C ALA A 5 -15.59 -3.89 18.56
N ALA A 6 -15.37 -4.65 19.63
CA ALA A 6 -14.15 -4.53 20.45
C ALA A 6 -12.88 -4.89 19.66
N ALA A 7 -12.92 -5.96 18.86
CA ALA A 7 -11.79 -6.37 18.01
C ALA A 7 -11.43 -5.32 16.94
N GLN A 8 -12.43 -4.57 16.45
CA GLN A 8 -12.25 -3.52 15.45
C GLN A 8 -12.01 -2.12 16.05
N GLY A 9 -11.98 -1.98 17.38
CA GLY A 9 -11.79 -0.68 18.04
C GLY A 9 -12.89 0.35 17.74
N VAL A 10 -14.10 -0.10 17.37
CA VAL A 10 -15.24 0.78 17.05
C VAL A 10 -16.41 0.53 17.99
N SER A 11 -17.28 1.52 18.14
CA SER A 11 -18.50 1.33 18.92
C SER A 11 -19.47 0.38 18.21
N VAL A 12 -20.28 -0.36 18.98
CA VAL A 12 -21.29 -1.29 18.45
C VAL A 12 -22.25 -0.59 17.46
N PRO A 13 -22.75 0.64 17.69
CA PRO A 13 -23.57 1.35 16.72
C PRO A 13 -22.85 1.64 15.39
N ARG A 14 -21.56 1.97 15.42
CA ARG A 14 -20.73 2.21 14.22
C ARG A 14 -20.54 0.94 13.40
N LEU A 15 -20.41 -0.21 14.08
CA LEU A 15 -20.36 -1.53 13.44
C LEU A 15 -21.70 -1.85 12.74
N TYR A 16 -22.83 -1.57 13.39
CA TYR A 16 -24.16 -1.75 12.79
C TYR A 16 -24.40 -0.82 11.59
N GLU A 17 -24.00 0.44 11.69
CA GLU A 17 -24.05 1.39 10.57
C GLU A 17 -23.27 0.84 9.37
N ARG A 18 -22.02 0.38 9.58
CA ARG A 18 -21.22 -0.24 8.51
C ARG A 18 -21.88 -1.49 7.95
N ALA A 19 -22.42 -2.37 8.80
CA ALA A 19 -23.12 -3.57 8.38
C ALA A 19 -24.39 -3.27 7.56
N LEU A 20 -25.07 -2.15 7.85
CA LEU A 20 -26.21 -1.63 7.08
C LEU A 20 -25.79 -1.18 5.67
N TRP A 21 -24.62 -0.54 5.53
CA TRP A 21 -24.08 -0.13 4.23
C TRP A 21 -23.54 -1.29 3.40
N THR A 22 -22.97 -2.32 4.04
CA THR A 22 -22.41 -3.50 3.36
C THR A 22 -23.38 -4.67 3.22
N GLY A 23 -24.57 -4.59 3.84
CA GLY A 23 -25.58 -5.66 3.89
C GLY A 23 -25.22 -6.85 4.80
N ASP A 24 -23.99 -6.89 5.32
CA ASP A 24 -23.44 -7.97 6.15
C ASP A 24 -22.35 -7.43 7.10
N ALA A 25 -22.42 -7.82 8.39
CA ALA A 25 -21.45 -7.46 9.43
C ALA A 25 -20.06 -8.09 9.20
N VAL A 26 -20.00 -9.25 8.53
CA VAL A 26 -18.73 -9.89 8.16
C VAL A 26 -18.02 -9.08 7.05
N ALA A 27 -18.79 -8.53 6.11
CA ALA A 27 -18.24 -7.65 5.07
C ALA A 27 -17.71 -6.33 5.67
N ALA A 28 -18.38 -5.78 6.67
CA ALA A 28 -17.91 -4.58 7.39
C ALA A 28 -16.58 -4.81 8.14
N GLU A 29 -16.41 -5.98 8.75
CA GLU A 29 -15.16 -6.38 9.41
C GLU A 29 -13.99 -6.47 8.42
N ARG A 30 -14.21 -7.19 7.30
CA ARG A 30 -13.20 -7.32 6.24
C ARG A 30 -12.79 -5.96 5.70
N MET A 31 -13.74 -5.06 5.48
CA MET A 31 -13.46 -3.70 5.04
C MET A 31 -12.64 -2.90 6.07
N SER A 32 -12.92 -3.06 7.37
CA SER A 32 -12.16 -2.40 8.43
C SER A 32 -10.71 -2.92 8.53
N ALA A 33 -10.51 -4.23 8.31
CA ALA A 33 -9.19 -4.83 8.25
C ALA A 33 -8.40 -4.30 7.05
N ILE A 34 -9.00 -4.30 5.85
CA ILE A 34 -8.40 -3.75 4.63
C ILE A 34 -8.00 -2.29 4.82
N TYR A 35 -8.87 -1.46 5.39
CA TYR A 35 -8.55 -0.06 5.65
C TYR A 35 -7.35 0.12 6.59
N SER A 36 -7.27 -0.70 7.64
CA SER A 36 -6.17 -0.66 8.61
C SER A 36 -4.84 -1.05 7.96
N GLU A 37 -4.85 -2.09 7.12
CA GLU A 37 -3.69 -2.53 6.34
C GLU A 37 -3.21 -1.44 5.36
N VAL A 38 -4.13 -0.82 4.61
CA VAL A 38 -3.82 0.28 3.69
C VAL A 38 -3.21 1.48 4.43
N PHE A 39 -3.75 1.83 5.60
CA PHE A 39 -3.21 2.92 6.41
C PHE A 39 -1.81 2.61 6.93
N GLY A 40 -1.57 1.37 7.37
CA GLY A 40 -0.26 0.86 7.76
C GLY A 40 0.75 0.96 6.63
N ALA A 41 0.40 0.45 5.44
CA ALA A 41 1.24 0.50 4.25
C ALA A 41 1.59 1.94 3.86
N ARG A 42 0.61 2.86 3.84
CA ARG A 42 0.84 4.30 3.58
C ARG A 42 1.87 4.89 4.55
N ARG A 43 1.76 4.57 5.83
CA ARG A 43 2.71 5.05 6.85
C ARG A 43 4.10 4.46 6.62
N GLY A 44 4.18 3.17 6.30
CA GLY A 44 5.41 2.48 5.92
C GLY A 44 6.13 3.16 4.76
N ILE A 45 5.42 3.43 3.67
CA ILE A 45 5.94 4.12 2.48
C ILE A 45 6.45 5.52 2.85
N ALA A 46 5.72 6.28 3.67
CA ALA A 46 6.17 7.61 4.08
C ALA A 46 7.51 7.57 4.85
N MET A 47 7.72 6.56 5.71
CA MET A 47 8.99 6.38 6.41
C MET A 47 10.11 5.98 5.45
N ALA A 48 9.83 5.08 4.48
CA ALA A 48 10.80 4.71 3.45
C ALA A 48 11.24 5.92 2.61
N LEU A 49 10.31 6.77 2.19
CA LEU A 49 10.63 8.02 1.46
C LEU A 49 11.46 8.99 2.31
N SER A 50 11.20 9.07 3.61
CA SER A 50 12.06 9.82 4.53
C SER A 50 13.49 9.28 4.55
N ASN A 51 13.66 7.96 4.54
CA ASN A 51 14.98 7.32 4.49
C ASN A 51 15.70 7.61 3.17
N VAL A 52 15.01 7.55 2.03
CA VAL A 52 15.57 7.96 0.73
C VAL A 52 16.06 9.40 0.78
N ASN A 53 15.26 10.31 1.32
CA ASN A 53 15.66 11.72 1.46
C ASN A 53 16.90 11.90 2.36
N GLN A 54 17.04 11.10 3.41
CA GLN A 54 18.22 11.13 4.28
C GLN A 54 19.45 10.59 3.53
N ILE A 55 19.32 9.48 2.81
CA ILE A 55 20.39 8.91 1.99
C ILE A 55 20.86 9.93 0.94
N ALA A 56 19.92 10.60 0.26
CA ALA A 56 20.22 11.63 -0.72
C ALA A 56 20.97 12.82 -0.09
N LYS A 57 20.55 13.27 1.10
CA LYS A 57 21.26 14.35 1.82
C LYS A 57 22.69 13.96 2.17
N VAL A 58 22.89 12.74 2.68
CA VAL A 58 24.23 12.24 2.99
C VAL A 58 25.07 12.17 1.72
N ALA A 59 24.55 11.55 0.66
CA ALA A 59 25.27 11.43 -0.62
C ALA A 59 25.62 12.79 -1.22
N ASN A 60 24.72 13.77 -1.16
CA ASN A 60 25.02 15.13 -1.63
C ASN A 60 26.10 15.83 -0.79
N SER A 61 26.24 15.48 0.49
CA SER A 61 27.24 16.06 1.39
C SER A 61 28.60 15.38 1.32
N THR A 62 28.64 14.07 1.05
CA THR A 62 29.87 13.26 1.08
C THR A 62 30.37 12.86 -0.30
N GLY A 63 29.52 12.93 -1.33
CA GLY A 63 29.77 12.34 -2.64
C GLY A 63 29.59 10.82 -2.70
N GLU A 64 29.26 10.17 -1.57
CA GLU A 64 29.16 8.71 -1.46
C GLU A 64 27.71 8.26 -1.27
N VAL A 65 27.26 7.36 -2.13
CA VAL A 65 25.93 6.75 -1.99
C VAL A 65 26.01 5.54 -1.07
N GLN A 66 25.21 5.58 -0.01
CA GLN A 66 24.97 4.46 0.91
C GLN A 66 24.13 3.37 0.22
N LEU A 67 24.75 2.63 -0.72
CA LEU A 67 24.06 1.72 -1.63
C LEU A 67 23.31 0.60 -0.89
N ALA A 68 23.90 0.04 0.18
CA ALA A 68 23.25 -1.02 0.96
C ALA A 68 21.94 -0.53 1.61
N GLN A 69 21.94 0.69 2.16
CA GLN A 69 20.77 1.31 2.77
C GLN A 69 19.71 1.64 1.71
N LEU A 70 20.13 2.10 0.54
CA LEU A 70 19.22 2.36 -0.57
C LEU A 70 18.53 1.08 -1.06
N LEU A 71 19.29 0.00 -1.25
CA LEU A 71 18.75 -1.30 -1.63
C LEU A 71 17.77 -1.86 -0.59
N ALA A 72 18.08 -1.72 0.70
CA ALA A 72 17.17 -2.14 1.77
C ALA A 72 15.84 -1.36 1.76
N VAL A 73 15.89 -0.05 1.45
CA VAL A 73 14.68 0.76 1.30
C VAL A 73 13.86 0.33 0.07
N MET A 74 14.53 0.03 -1.04
CA MET A 74 13.87 -0.48 -2.25
C MET A 74 13.20 -1.83 -2.01
N GLU A 75 13.89 -2.78 -1.39
CA GLU A 75 13.34 -4.10 -1.04
C GLU A 75 12.14 -3.97 -0.08
N TYR A 76 12.18 -3.02 0.86
CA TYR A 76 11.03 -2.73 1.71
C TYR A 76 9.84 -2.18 0.89
N LEU A 77 10.08 -1.24 -0.01
CA LEU A 77 9.03 -0.65 -0.85
C LEU A 77 8.40 -1.70 -1.79
N GLU A 78 9.20 -2.58 -2.39
CA GLU A 78 8.71 -3.70 -3.20
C GLU A 78 7.80 -4.62 -2.38
N ARG A 79 8.22 -5.02 -1.17
CA ARG A 79 7.37 -5.83 -0.28
C ARG A 79 6.07 -5.12 0.09
N GLN A 80 6.11 -3.81 0.36
CA GLN A 80 4.91 -3.05 0.67
C GLN A 80 3.97 -2.93 -0.53
N TYR A 81 4.52 -2.79 -1.75
CA TYR A 81 3.74 -2.77 -2.98
C TYR A 81 3.02 -4.11 -3.22
N GLU A 82 3.72 -5.24 -3.07
CA GLU A 82 3.11 -6.57 -3.20
C GLU A 82 2.03 -6.81 -2.13
N HIS A 83 2.30 -6.42 -0.88
CA HIS A 83 1.31 -6.51 0.20
C HIS A 83 0.08 -5.66 -0.10
N PHE A 84 0.27 -4.43 -0.57
CA PHE A 84 -0.81 -3.53 -0.93
C PHE A 84 -1.68 -4.11 -2.06
N ASN A 85 -1.06 -4.68 -3.11
CA ASN A 85 -1.79 -5.36 -4.18
C ASN A 85 -2.59 -6.57 -3.66
N ALA A 86 -2.00 -7.36 -2.76
CA ALA A 86 -2.68 -8.50 -2.15
C ALA A 86 -3.87 -8.06 -1.27
N VAL A 87 -3.77 -6.91 -0.61
CA VAL A 87 -4.87 -6.32 0.18
C VAL A 87 -5.95 -5.74 -0.74
N LEU A 88 -5.58 -5.06 -1.82
CA LEU A 88 -6.53 -4.55 -2.81
C LEU A 88 -7.31 -5.68 -3.50
N ALA A 89 -6.67 -6.83 -3.76
CA ALA A 89 -7.34 -8.00 -4.33
C ALA A 89 -8.45 -8.59 -3.43
N GLN A 90 -8.48 -8.23 -2.14
CA GLN A 90 -9.51 -8.65 -1.20
C GLN A 90 -10.74 -7.73 -1.18
N LEU A 91 -10.68 -6.59 -1.90
CA LEU A 91 -11.83 -5.69 -2.00
C LEU A 91 -12.98 -6.34 -2.79
N PRO A 92 -14.22 -6.29 -2.29
CA PRO A 92 -15.37 -6.80 -3.00
C PRO A 92 -15.62 -5.96 -4.28
N GLY A 93 -15.64 -6.61 -5.45
CA GLY A 93 -15.93 -5.97 -6.73
C GLY A 93 -14.85 -6.13 -7.81
N GLY A 94 -13.66 -6.68 -7.51
CA GLY A 94 -12.65 -6.99 -8.53
C GLY A 94 -12.06 -5.77 -9.27
N GLU A 95 -12.43 -4.55 -8.89
CA GLU A 95 -11.79 -3.34 -9.37
C GLU A 95 -10.53 -3.11 -8.54
N SER A 96 -9.41 -3.67 -8.99
CA SER A 96 -8.10 -3.13 -8.65
C SER A 96 -8.10 -1.67 -9.12
N PRO A 97 -8.06 -0.67 -8.23
CA PRO A 97 -7.92 0.70 -8.66
C PRO A 97 -6.49 0.84 -9.15
N ILE A 98 -6.35 0.75 -10.47
CA ILE A 98 -5.22 1.26 -11.24
C ILE A 98 -3.95 0.39 -11.13
N VAL A 99 -3.92 -0.67 -11.94
CA VAL A 99 -2.80 -0.79 -12.88
C VAL A 99 -3.40 -0.60 -14.27
N THR A 100 -3.76 0.64 -14.59
CA THR A 100 -3.87 0.98 -16.02
C THR A 100 -2.51 0.68 -16.63
N LYS A 101 -2.47 0.01 -17.79
CA LYS A 101 -1.25 -0.36 -18.54
C LYS A 101 -0.16 0.74 -18.63
N TYR A 102 -0.51 1.99 -18.36
CA TYR A 102 0.32 3.18 -18.41
C TYR A 102 1.12 3.50 -17.13
N GLU A 103 0.89 2.84 -15.99
CA GLU A 103 1.60 3.12 -14.73
C GLU A 103 2.58 2.03 -14.28
N ASN A 104 2.64 0.91 -15.01
CA ASN A 104 3.63 -0.13 -14.74
C ASN A 104 4.98 0.25 -15.38
N PRO A 105 6.06 0.48 -14.60
CA PRO A 105 7.37 0.90 -15.13
C PRO A 105 7.93 -0.06 -16.18
N ARG A 106 7.56 -1.35 -16.09
CA ARG A 106 7.98 -2.39 -17.02
C ARG A 106 7.43 -2.17 -18.43
N TYR A 107 6.18 -1.70 -18.55
CA TYR A 107 5.54 -1.39 -19.83
C TYR A 107 6.10 -0.11 -20.48
N LEU A 108 6.55 0.86 -19.68
CA LEU A 108 7.19 2.07 -20.21
C LEU A 108 8.55 1.76 -20.84
N ILE A 109 9.33 0.87 -20.22
CA ILE A 109 10.63 0.41 -20.70
C ILE A 109 10.49 -0.39 -22.00
N GLU A 110 9.51 -1.29 -22.09
CA GLU A 110 9.25 -2.10 -23.29
C GLU A 110 8.84 -1.22 -24.49
N ARG A 111 8.02 -0.17 -24.27
CA ARG A 111 7.61 0.76 -25.33
C ARG A 111 8.74 1.67 -25.81
N GLU A 112 9.67 2.06 -24.93
CA GLU A 112 10.85 2.81 -25.34
C GLU A 112 11.76 1.95 -26.23
N GLN A 113 11.91 0.66 -25.90
CA GLN A 113 12.67 -0.29 -26.73
C GLN A 113 12.02 -0.60 -28.09
N GLU A 114 10.69 -0.56 -28.18
CA GLU A 114 9.94 -0.71 -29.44
C GLU A 114 9.96 0.55 -30.32
N ARG A 115 10.25 1.74 -29.77
CA ARG A 115 10.34 3.00 -30.54
C ARG A 115 11.69 3.24 -31.18
N ASP A 116 12.73 2.54 -30.71
CA ASP A 116 14.11 2.65 -31.18
C ASP A 116 14.50 1.53 -32.17
N GLN A 117 13.50 0.76 -32.66
CA GLN A 117 13.60 -0.21 -33.76
C GLN A 117 12.86 0.30 -35.00
#